data_AF-A0A970TW78-F1
#
_entry.id   AF-A0A970TW78-F1
#
_cell.length_a   1.000
_cell.length_b   1.000
_cell.length_c   1.000
_cell.angle_alpha   90.00
_cell.angle_beta   90.00
_cell.angle_gamma   90.00
#
_symmetry.space_group_name_H-M   'P 1'
#
loop_
_entity.id
_entity.type
_entity.pdbx_description
1 polymer ?
#
loop_
_entity_poly.entity_id
_entity_poly.type
_entity_poly.pdbx_seq_one_letter_code
_entity_poly.pdbx_strand_id
1 'polypeptide(L)'
;MSTDLGYTDYREVLALPERYKPADVIRNYKKSIKQLRIEISENEQADDLRDHYLLLIAQLNVAFYILRDRQRGEEYLQQREELIALEETWRSVAATGSMEEQDRARRSYDQSLRNFLAKYMEEYLLEAGRDPDCMEHSGWNSVYERLAGRVFRQYRQQRYHEIHERLPYFEVSTPTIDWEQRADFVATLLEGITDDE
;
A
#
# COMPACT_ATOMS: atom_id res chain seq x y z
N MET A 1 -9.71 -4.68 -15.62
CA MET A 1 -9.01 -3.46 -15.19
C MET A 1 -8.80 -3.62 -13.70
N SER A 2 -7.57 -3.90 -13.26
CA SER A 2 -7.27 -3.92 -11.83
C SER A 2 -7.33 -2.48 -11.36
N THR A 3 -8.31 -2.17 -10.51
CA THR A 3 -8.36 -0.91 -9.80
C THR A 3 -7.21 -0.99 -8.79
N ASP A 4 -6.04 -0.47 -9.15
CA ASP A 4 -4.88 -0.45 -8.24
C ASP A 4 -5.23 0.46 -7.05
N LEU A 5 -5.72 -0.16 -5.97
CA LEU A 5 -6.04 0.50 -4.71
C LEU A 5 -4.76 0.84 -3.92
N GLY A 6 -3.56 0.63 -4.50
CA GLY A 6 -2.26 0.76 -3.83
C GLY A 6 -1.92 -0.44 -2.92
N TYR A 7 -2.90 -1.31 -2.63
CA TYR A 7 -2.67 -2.61 -1.99
C TYR A 7 -2.21 -3.61 -3.05
N THR A 8 -0.89 -3.89 -3.12
CA THR A 8 -0.35 -4.94 -4.00
C THR A 8 -1.20 -6.20 -3.86
N ASP A 9 -1.84 -6.68 -4.94
CA ASP A 9 -2.53 -7.97 -4.96
C ASP A 9 -1.55 -9.03 -5.47
N TYR A 10 -1.06 -9.87 -4.55
CA TYR A 10 -0.08 -10.89 -4.90
C TYR A 10 -0.63 -12.00 -5.80
N ARG A 11 -1.96 -12.16 -5.92
CA ARG A 11 -2.54 -13.05 -6.92
C ARG A 11 -2.37 -12.46 -8.31
N GLU A 12 -2.55 -11.16 -8.47
CA GLU A 12 -2.33 -10.46 -9.74
C GLU A 12 -0.86 -10.48 -10.13
N VAL A 13 0.05 -10.27 -9.18
CA VAL A 13 1.51 -10.37 -9.40
C VAL A 13 1.92 -11.73 -9.99
N LEU A 14 1.28 -12.82 -9.56
CA LEU A 14 1.49 -14.16 -10.10
C LEU A 14 0.49 -14.57 -11.20
N ALA A 15 -0.34 -13.64 -11.69
CA ALA A 15 -1.38 -13.91 -12.68
C ALA A 15 -2.23 -15.15 -12.33
N LEU A 16 -2.62 -15.26 -11.06
CA LEU A 16 -3.41 -16.37 -10.54
C LEU A 16 -4.91 -16.09 -10.69
N PRO A 17 -5.72 -17.13 -10.98
CA PRO A 17 -7.17 -17.02 -10.88
C PRO A 17 -7.61 -16.82 -9.43
N GLU A 18 -8.83 -16.34 -9.23
CA GLU A 18 -9.43 -16.13 -7.90
C GLU A 18 -9.38 -17.39 -7.03
N ARG A 19 -9.58 -18.57 -7.66
CA ARG A 19 -9.38 -19.88 -7.06
C ARG A 19 -8.21 -20.58 -7.72
N TYR A 20 -7.11 -20.70 -6.99
CA TYR A 20 -5.88 -21.35 -7.46
C TYR A 20 -5.51 -22.56 -6.61
N LYS A 21 -4.75 -23.48 -7.20
CA LYS A 21 -4.10 -24.59 -6.49
C LYS A 21 -2.65 -24.23 -6.17
N PRO A 22 -2.02 -24.82 -5.14
CA PRO A 22 -0.60 -24.58 -4.86
C PRO A 22 0.33 -24.82 -6.07
N ALA A 23 0.00 -25.79 -6.92
CA ALA A 23 0.74 -26.05 -8.16
C ALA A 23 0.70 -24.88 -9.17
N ASP A 24 -0.37 -24.09 -9.17
CA ASP A 24 -0.50 -22.91 -10.03
C ASP A 24 0.47 -21.81 -9.58
N VAL A 25 0.61 -21.62 -8.27
CA VAL A 25 1.55 -20.67 -7.66
C VAL A 25 2.98 -20.98 -8.08
N ILE A 26 3.41 -22.24 -7.90
CA ILE A 26 4.77 -22.68 -8.26
C ILE A 26 5.03 -22.48 -9.75
N ARG A 27 4.09 -22.93 -10.61
CA ARG A 27 4.22 -22.84 -12.06
C ARG A 27 4.32 -21.40 -12.54
N ASN A 28 3.43 -20.53 -12.07
CA ASN A 28 3.39 -19.14 -12.49
C ASN A 28 4.61 -18.37 -11.99
N TYR A 29 5.03 -18.59 -10.73
CA TYR A 29 6.25 -18.00 -10.19
C TYR A 29 7.48 -18.38 -11.03
N LYS A 30 7.72 -19.68 -11.27
CA LYS A 30 8.87 -20.14 -12.06
C LYS A 30 8.87 -19.58 -13.48
N LYS A 31 7.69 -19.44 -14.09
CA LYS A 31 7.54 -18.81 -15.41
C LYS A 31 7.89 -17.32 -15.37
N SER A 32 7.29 -16.56 -14.46
CA SER A 32 7.45 -15.11 -14.37
C SER A 32 8.88 -14.72 -14.00
N ILE A 33 9.49 -15.41 -13.01
CA ILE A 33 10.87 -15.10 -12.59
C ILE A 33 11.89 -15.44 -13.68
N LYS A 34 11.69 -16.54 -14.42
CA LYS A 34 12.54 -16.87 -15.56
C LYS A 34 12.43 -15.80 -16.64
N GLN A 35 11.22 -15.35 -16.96
CA GLN A 35 11.00 -14.31 -17.96
C GLN A 35 11.67 -12.99 -17.54
N LEU A 36 11.50 -12.58 -16.29
CA LEU A 36 12.12 -11.38 -15.74
C LEU A 36 13.66 -11.45 -15.78
N ARG A 37 14.24 -12.61 -15.49
CA ARG A 37 15.69 -12.79 -15.57
C ARG A 37 16.23 -12.69 -17.00
N ILE A 38 15.47 -13.20 -17.97
CA ILE A 38 15.82 -13.04 -19.41
C ILE A 38 15.79 -11.55 -19.76
N GLU A 39 14.72 -10.84 -19.39
CA GLU A 39 14.57 -9.41 -19.63
C GLU A 39 15.74 -8.61 -19.04
N ILE A 40 16.11 -8.87 -17.78
CA ILE A 40 17.26 -8.22 -17.12
C ILE A 40 18.56 -8.49 -17.88
N SER A 41 18.77 -9.72 -18.38
CA SER A 41 19.99 -10.08 -19.09
C SER A 41 20.09 -9.49 -20.50
N GLU A 42 18.96 -9.20 -21.13
CA GLU A 42 18.88 -8.65 -22.49
C GLU A 42 18.81 -7.12 -22.49
N ASN A 43 18.56 -6.48 -21.34
CA ASN A 43 18.42 -5.03 -21.23
C ASN A 43 19.77 -4.35 -20.95
N GLU A 44 20.27 -3.58 -21.91
CA GLU A 44 21.51 -2.80 -21.79
C GLU A 44 21.46 -1.73 -20.69
N GLN A 45 20.26 -1.29 -20.28
CA GLN A 45 20.02 -0.31 -19.21
C GLN A 45 19.68 -0.97 -17.86
N ALA A 46 19.88 -2.29 -17.72
CA ALA A 46 19.52 -3.01 -16.50
C ALA A 46 20.19 -2.45 -15.24
N ASP A 47 21.42 -1.93 -15.36
CA ASP A 47 22.15 -1.32 -14.24
C ASP A 47 21.51 0.00 -13.78
N ASP A 48 20.98 0.80 -14.71
CA ASP A 48 20.25 2.04 -14.40
C ASP A 48 18.88 1.73 -13.77
N LEU A 49 18.27 0.61 -14.17
CA LEU A 49 16.98 0.13 -13.67
C LEU A 49 17.12 -0.86 -12.51
N ARG A 50 18.29 -0.97 -11.88
CA ARG A 50 18.58 -2.00 -10.88
C ARG A 50 17.59 -2.02 -9.71
N ASP A 51 17.23 -0.85 -9.18
CA ASP A 51 16.30 -0.75 -8.05
C ASP A 51 14.87 -1.19 -8.47
N HIS A 52 14.48 -0.91 -9.72
CA HIS A 52 13.22 -1.36 -10.29
C HIS A 52 13.19 -2.88 -10.45
N TYR A 53 14.22 -3.47 -11.06
CA TYR A 53 14.30 -4.92 -11.24
C TYR A 53 14.41 -5.69 -9.92
N LEU A 54 15.15 -5.14 -8.94
CA LEU A 54 15.18 -5.68 -7.57
C LEU A 54 13.76 -5.73 -6.99
N LEU A 55 12.99 -4.65 -7.11
CA LEU A 55 11.61 -4.62 -6.61
C LEU A 55 10.71 -5.64 -7.31
N LEU A 56 10.80 -5.77 -8.64
CA LEU A 56 10.03 -6.76 -9.40
C LEU A 56 10.34 -8.20 -8.98
N ILE A 57 11.63 -8.52 -8.80
CA ILE A 57 12.07 -9.82 -8.27
C ILE A 57 11.48 -10.03 -6.88
N ALA A 58 11.61 -9.05 -6.00
CA ALA A 58 11.13 -9.16 -4.63
C ALA A 58 9.61 -9.35 -4.57
N GLN A 59 8.84 -8.65 -5.41
CA GLN A 59 7.39 -8.81 -5.53
C GLN A 59 7.00 -10.22 -5.98
N LEU A 60 7.71 -10.81 -6.96
CA LEU A 60 7.50 -12.20 -7.36
C LEU A 60 7.83 -13.18 -6.23
N ASN A 61 8.96 -12.96 -5.54
CA ASN A 61 9.40 -13.80 -4.43
C ASN A 61 8.38 -13.78 -3.29
N VAL A 62 7.92 -12.60 -2.86
CA VAL A 62 6.96 -12.50 -1.76
C VAL A 62 5.60 -13.05 -2.15
N ALA A 63 5.15 -12.85 -3.39
CA ALA A 63 3.91 -13.44 -3.85
C ALA A 63 3.97 -14.97 -3.81
N PHE A 64 5.09 -15.56 -4.24
CA PHE A 64 5.32 -16.99 -4.15
C PHE A 64 5.41 -17.47 -2.69
N TYR A 65 6.19 -16.79 -1.87
CA TYR A 65 6.38 -17.08 -0.45
C TYR A 65 5.06 -17.03 0.34
N ILE A 66 4.19 -16.05 0.05
CA ILE A 66 2.88 -15.92 0.69
C ILE A 66 1.92 -16.99 0.18
N LEU A 67 1.74 -17.10 -1.13
CA LEU A 67 0.61 -17.83 -1.70
C LEU A 67 0.85 -19.33 -1.84
N ARG A 68 2.10 -19.81 -1.77
CA ARG A 68 2.38 -21.26 -1.77
C ARG A 68 1.98 -21.92 -0.45
N ASP A 69 1.98 -21.16 0.64
CA ASP A 69 1.51 -21.61 1.95
C ASP A 69 0.03 -21.23 2.11
N ARG A 70 -0.81 -22.22 2.40
CA ARG A 70 -2.26 -22.01 2.46
C ARG A 70 -2.65 -21.04 3.58
N GLN A 71 -2.10 -21.25 4.78
CA GLN A 71 -2.46 -20.46 5.95
C GLN A 71 -2.03 -19.00 5.78
N ARG A 72 -0.79 -18.79 5.33
CA ARG A 72 -0.25 -17.45 5.09
C ARG A 72 -0.98 -16.73 3.96
N GLY A 73 -1.34 -17.45 2.90
CA GLY A 73 -2.14 -16.93 1.80
C GLY A 73 -3.53 -16.48 2.26
N GLU A 74 -4.24 -17.33 3.02
CA GLU A 74 -5.55 -17.00 3.59
C GLU A 74 -5.47 -15.79 4.53
N GLU A 75 -4.46 -15.73 5.41
CA GLU A 75 -4.25 -14.60 6.33
C GLU A 75 -4.00 -13.28 5.58
N TYR A 76 -3.16 -13.29 4.54
CA TYR A 76 -2.88 -12.11 3.74
C TYR A 76 -4.13 -11.61 3.02
N LEU A 77 -4.92 -12.51 2.42
CA LEU A 77 -6.16 -12.14 1.72
C LEU A 77 -7.17 -11.54 2.69
N GLN A 78 -7.35 -12.16 3.86
CA GLN A 78 -8.23 -11.64 4.90
C GLN A 78 -7.80 -10.25 5.38
N GLN A 79 -6.52 -10.05 5.71
CA GLN A 79 -6.02 -8.75 6.17
C GLN A 79 -6.15 -7.66 5.10
N ARG A 80 -6.01 -8.03 3.82
CA ARG A 80 -6.23 -7.11 2.70
C ARG A 80 -7.70 -6.72 2.58
N GLU A 81 -8.63 -7.67 2.72
CA GLU A 81 -10.07 -7.40 2.70
C GLU A 81 -10.51 -6.53 3.89
N GLU A 82 -10.01 -6.82 5.10
CA GLU A 82 -10.25 -6.02 6.30
C GLU A 82 -9.76 -4.57 6.13
N LEU A 83 -8.60 -4.37 5.50
CA LEU A 83 -8.05 -3.05 5.26
C LEU A 83 -8.88 -2.24 4.25
N ILE A 84 -9.37 -2.90 3.20
CA ILE A 84 -10.29 -2.29 2.22
C ILE A 84 -11.60 -1.90 2.92
N ALA A 85 -12.15 -2.77 3.78
CA ALA A 85 -13.36 -2.48 4.54
C ALA A 85 -13.19 -1.31 5.52
N LEU A 86 -12.03 -1.20 6.18
CA LEU A 86 -11.70 -0.05 7.04
C LEU A 86 -11.61 1.24 6.24
N GLU A 87 -11.07 1.19 5.03
CA GLU A 87 -11.02 2.33 4.12
C GLU A 87 -12.43 2.81 3.74
N GLU A 88 -13.30 1.89 3.33
CA GLU A 88 -14.69 2.18 2.98
C GLU A 88 -15.45 2.75 4.17
N THR A 89 -15.23 2.20 5.37
CA THR A 89 -15.79 2.71 6.62
C THR A 89 -15.35 4.15 6.87
N TRP A 90 -14.06 4.45 6.74
CA TRP A 90 -13.57 5.82 6.91
C TRP A 90 -14.18 6.76 5.86
N ARG A 91 -14.21 6.37 4.58
CA ARG A 91 -14.84 7.17 3.50
C ARG A 91 -16.31 7.47 3.79
N SER A 92 -17.05 6.50 4.30
CA SER A 92 -18.47 6.64 4.68
C SER A 92 -18.64 7.60 5.86
N VAL A 93 -17.89 7.40 6.94
CA VAL A 93 -17.95 8.25 8.15
C VAL A 93 -17.46 9.67 7.86
N ALA A 94 -16.50 9.85 6.96
CA ALA A 94 -16.03 11.16 6.51
C ALA A 94 -17.12 11.99 5.81
N ALA A 95 -18.14 11.34 5.24
CA ALA A 95 -19.23 12.01 4.53
C ALA A 95 -20.42 12.35 5.44
N THR A 96 -20.71 11.54 6.47
CA THR A 96 -21.97 11.63 7.24
C THR A 96 -21.80 11.60 8.76
N GLY A 97 -20.63 11.22 9.26
CA GLY A 97 -20.37 11.01 10.68
C GLY A 97 -19.91 12.26 11.42
N SER A 98 -19.97 12.19 12.74
CA SER A 98 -19.43 13.22 13.63
C SER A 98 -17.91 13.31 13.54
N MET A 99 -17.34 14.45 13.93
CA MET A 99 -15.89 14.67 13.89
C MET A 99 -15.10 13.64 14.73
N GLU A 100 -15.68 13.17 15.84
CA GLU A 100 -15.09 12.14 16.70
C GLU A 100 -15.05 10.77 16.02
N GLU A 101 -16.13 10.40 15.31
CA GLU A 101 -16.19 9.16 14.54
C GLU A 101 -15.22 9.19 13.36
N GLN A 102 -15.11 10.34 12.70
CA GLN A 102 -14.14 10.55 11.61
C GLN A 102 -12.70 10.37 12.09
N ASP A 103 -12.30 10.99 13.20
CA ASP A 103 -10.94 10.85 13.72
C ASP A 103 -10.64 9.43 14.20
N ARG A 104 -11.63 8.75 14.82
CA ARG A 104 -11.49 7.34 15.21
C ARG A 104 -11.30 6.43 14.01
N ALA A 105 -12.13 6.58 12.97
CA ALA A 105 -12.04 5.79 11.74
C ALA A 105 -10.71 6.02 11.02
N ARG A 106 -10.29 7.29 10.90
CA ARG A 106 -8.99 7.69 10.31
C ARG A 106 -7.81 7.04 11.02
N ARG A 107 -7.73 7.15 12.35
CA ARG A 107 -6.61 6.56 13.13
C ARG A 107 -6.59 5.04 13.05
N SER A 108 -7.76 4.40 13.12
CA SER A 108 -7.88 2.95 12.99
C SER A 108 -7.37 2.47 11.63
N TYR A 109 -7.77 3.16 10.56
CA TYR A 109 -7.32 2.84 9.22
C TYR A 109 -5.81 3.10 9.03
N ASP A 110 -5.31 4.27 9.45
CA ASP A 110 -3.89 4.63 9.28
C ASP A 110 -2.96 3.65 10.01
N GLN A 111 -3.31 3.25 11.23
CA GLN A 111 -2.54 2.26 11.98
C GLN A 111 -2.53 0.90 11.28
N SER A 112 -3.70 0.42 10.81
CA SER A 112 -3.82 -0.84 10.07
C SER A 112 -3.05 -0.80 8.75
N LEU A 113 -3.10 0.32 8.03
CA LEU A 113 -2.37 0.54 6.78
C LEU A 113 -0.86 0.46 7.01
N ARG A 114 -0.33 1.20 7.99
CA ARG A 114 1.10 1.20 8.32
C ARG A 114 1.59 -0.21 8.68
N ASN A 115 0.82 -0.94 9.49
CA ASN A 115 1.15 -2.30 9.88
C ASN A 115 1.13 -3.26 8.68
N PHE A 116 0.09 -3.18 7.83
CA PHE A 116 -0.03 -4.00 6.63
C PHE A 116 1.14 -3.76 5.67
N LEU A 117 1.48 -2.50 5.40
CA LEU A 117 2.57 -2.13 4.52
C LEU A 117 3.94 -2.55 5.08
N ALA A 118 4.17 -2.42 6.39
CA ALA A 118 5.40 -2.89 7.03
C ALA A 118 5.55 -4.41 6.89
N LYS A 119 4.50 -5.18 7.19
CA LYS A 119 4.52 -6.64 7.12
C LYS A 119 4.71 -7.14 5.68
N TYR A 120 3.87 -6.70 4.76
CA TYR A 120 3.79 -7.30 3.42
C TYR A 120 4.65 -6.61 2.36
N MET A 121 5.11 -5.38 2.58
CA MET A 121 5.92 -4.62 1.62
C MET A 121 7.30 -4.24 2.15
N GLU A 122 7.72 -4.78 3.29
CA GLU A 122 9.09 -4.65 3.78
C GLU A 122 9.57 -5.97 4.39
N GLU A 123 8.93 -6.43 5.47
CA GLU A 123 9.36 -7.64 6.20
C GLU A 123 9.28 -8.88 5.32
N TYR A 124 8.14 -9.16 4.72
CA TYR A 124 7.96 -10.36 3.90
C TYR A 124 8.72 -10.31 2.58
N LEU A 125 9.02 -9.11 2.05
CA LEU A 125 9.92 -8.99 0.90
C LEU A 125 11.34 -9.44 1.26
N LEU A 126 11.84 -9.07 2.45
CA LEU A 126 13.14 -9.51 2.95
C LEU A 126 13.15 -11.00 3.30
N GLU A 127 12.11 -11.50 3.98
CA GLU A 127 12.00 -12.93 4.29
C GLU A 127 11.95 -13.79 3.03
N ALA A 128 11.16 -13.39 2.03
CA ALA A 128 11.07 -14.11 0.76
C ALA A 128 12.40 -14.09 0.01
N GLY A 129 13.21 -13.03 0.13
CA GLY A 129 14.58 -13.01 -0.40
C GLY A 129 15.51 -14.07 0.21
N ARG A 130 15.22 -14.52 1.44
CA ARG A 130 16.00 -15.53 2.17
C ARG A 130 15.43 -16.94 2.06
N ASP A 131 14.29 -17.09 1.41
CA ASP A 131 13.66 -18.38 1.21
C ASP A 131 14.45 -19.23 0.17
N PRO A 132 14.79 -20.50 0.47
CA PRO A 132 15.61 -21.31 -0.43
C PRO A 132 15.05 -21.47 -1.85
N ASP A 133 13.74 -21.70 -1.99
CA ASP A 133 13.09 -21.86 -3.30
C ASP A 133 13.08 -20.53 -4.08
N CYS A 134 12.90 -19.41 -3.36
CA CYS A 134 12.99 -18.09 -3.96
C CYS A 134 14.40 -17.80 -4.46
N MET A 135 15.42 -18.04 -3.63
CA MET A 135 16.83 -17.83 -3.97
C MET A 135 17.25 -18.64 -5.18
N GLU A 136 16.86 -19.92 -5.24
CA GLU A 136 17.18 -20.84 -6.34
C GLU A 136 16.73 -20.27 -7.69
N HIS A 137 15.51 -19.72 -7.76
CA HIS A 137 14.91 -19.30 -9.02
C HIS A 137 15.15 -17.84 -9.39
N SER A 138 15.19 -16.95 -8.40
CA SER A 138 15.37 -15.51 -8.61
C SER A 138 16.83 -15.09 -8.78
N GLY A 139 17.78 -15.90 -8.31
CA GLY A 139 19.18 -15.49 -8.20
C GLY A 139 19.41 -14.45 -7.11
N TRP A 140 18.50 -14.37 -6.12
CA TRP A 140 18.67 -13.51 -4.94
C TRP A 140 20.00 -13.82 -4.25
N ASN A 141 20.76 -12.77 -3.92
CA ASN A 141 22.12 -12.89 -3.40
C ASN A 141 22.42 -11.75 -2.41
N SER A 142 23.63 -11.77 -1.85
CA SER A 142 24.07 -10.78 -0.85
C SER A 142 24.12 -9.33 -1.34
N VAL A 143 24.22 -9.11 -2.66
CA VAL A 143 24.17 -7.76 -3.26
C VAL A 143 22.73 -7.25 -3.22
N TYR A 144 21.76 -8.07 -3.65
CA TYR A 144 20.35 -7.71 -3.55
C TYR A 144 19.92 -7.45 -2.10
N GLU A 145 20.34 -8.31 -1.17
CA GLU A 145 20.06 -8.16 0.26
C GLU A 145 20.53 -6.80 0.81
N ARG A 146 21.71 -6.34 0.39
CA ARG A 146 22.28 -5.06 0.85
C ARG A 146 21.50 -3.85 0.35
N LEU A 147 20.94 -3.93 -0.86
CA LEU A 147 20.20 -2.84 -1.50
C LEU A 147 18.71 -2.84 -1.11
N ALA A 148 18.17 -4.01 -0.80
CA ALA A 148 16.75 -4.27 -0.55
C ALA A 148 16.13 -3.33 0.49
N GLY A 149 16.79 -3.14 1.64
CA GLY A 149 16.23 -2.35 2.74
C GLY A 149 15.96 -0.88 2.39
N ARG A 150 16.72 -0.27 1.47
CA ARG A 150 16.42 1.08 0.98
C ARG A 150 15.24 1.06 0.02
N VAL A 151 15.30 0.17 -0.97
CA VAL A 151 14.30 0.07 -2.04
C VAL A 151 12.92 -0.25 -1.47
N PHE A 152 12.83 -1.20 -0.53
CA PHE A 152 11.56 -1.60 0.07
C PHE A 152 10.95 -0.50 0.94
N ARG A 153 11.76 0.24 1.69
CA ARG A 153 11.26 1.40 2.45
C ARG A 153 10.76 2.50 1.52
N GLN A 154 11.46 2.78 0.42
CA GLN A 154 11.00 3.74 -0.57
C GLN A 154 9.67 3.27 -1.21
N TYR A 155 9.60 2.00 -1.61
CA TYR A 155 8.38 1.39 -2.16
C TYR A 155 7.21 1.50 -1.19
N ARG A 156 7.42 1.12 0.08
CA ARG A 156 6.42 1.22 1.15
C ARG A 156 5.92 2.65 1.33
N GLN A 157 6.83 3.62 1.36
CA GLN A 157 6.47 5.03 1.50
C GLN A 157 5.68 5.53 0.29
N GLN A 158 6.11 5.17 -0.93
CA GLN A 158 5.39 5.53 -2.14
C GLN A 158 3.95 4.98 -2.11
N ARG A 159 3.77 3.69 -1.80
CA ARG A 159 2.43 3.09 -1.69
C ARG A 159 1.58 3.72 -0.59
N TYR A 160 2.18 4.05 0.55
CA TYR A 160 1.48 4.78 1.62
C TYR A 160 0.96 6.14 1.12
N HIS A 161 1.78 6.91 0.40
CA HIS A 161 1.38 8.21 -0.15
C HIS A 161 0.28 8.07 -1.20
N GLU A 162 0.42 7.17 -2.18
CA GLU A 162 -0.60 6.90 -3.22
C GLU A 162 -1.96 6.53 -2.60
N ILE A 163 -1.95 5.71 -1.54
CA ILE A 163 -3.15 5.34 -0.81
C ILE A 163 -3.73 6.53 -0.05
N HIS A 164 -2.88 7.34 0.57
CA HIS A 164 -3.33 8.48 1.37
C HIS A 164 -3.91 9.60 0.49
N GLU A 165 -3.34 9.84 -0.70
CA GLU A 165 -3.79 10.87 -1.66
C GLU A 165 -5.24 10.70 -2.13
N ARG A 166 -5.73 9.46 -2.19
CA ARG A 166 -7.11 9.16 -2.60
C ARG A 166 -8.13 9.24 -1.47
N LEU A 167 -7.73 9.63 -0.25
CA LEU A 167 -8.59 9.67 0.92
C LEU A 167 -9.09 11.08 1.21
N PRO A 168 -10.30 11.22 1.76
CA PRO A 168 -10.84 12.53 2.13
C PRO A 168 -9.89 13.23 3.12
N TYR A 169 -9.68 14.54 2.91
CA TYR A 169 -8.88 15.40 3.80
C TYR A 169 -7.37 15.14 3.80
N PHE A 170 -6.80 14.74 2.65
CA PHE A 170 -5.36 14.52 2.45
C PHE A 170 -4.46 15.68 2.94
N GLU A 171 -4.91 16.94 2.80
CA GLU A 171 -4.12 18.13 3.19
C GLU A 171 -4.75 19.01 4.28
N VAL A 172 -6.05 18.90 4.54
CA VAL A 172 -6.74 19.84 5.43
C VAL A 172 -7.93 19.13 6.09
N SER A 173 -8.00 19.14 7.42
CA SER A 173 -9.28 18.94 8.13
C SER A 173 -10.33 19.88 7.53
N THR A 174 -11.58 19.44 7.35
CA THR A 174 -12.67 20.36 7.01
C THR A 174 -12.61 21.54 7.99
N PRO A 175 -12.43 22.79 7.54
CA PRO A 175 -12.38 23.89 8.47
C PRO A 175 -13.73 23.95 9.17
N THR A 176 -13.72 23.80 10.49
CA THR A 176 -14.88 24.03 11.33
C THR A 176 -15.13 25.54 11.30
N ILE A 177 -15.87 26.02 10.30
CA ILE A 177 -16.29 27.41 10.25
C ILE A 177 -17.54 27.53 11.11
N ASP A 178 -17.37 28.10 12.29
CA ASP A 178 -18.48 28.54 13.12
C ASP A 178 -19.09 29.81 12.49
N TRP A 179 -20.20 29.62 11.77
CA TRP A 179 -20.90 30.71 11.11
C TRP A 179 -21.66 31.60 12.09
N GLU A 180 -22.06 31.09 13.25
CA GLU A 180 -22.68 31.90 14.31
C GLU A 180 -21.65 32.86 14.90
N GLN A 181 -20.46 32.35 15.27
CA GLN A 181 -19.38 33.18 15.80
C GLN A 181 -18.93 34.26 14.80
N ARG A 182 -18.95 33.96 13.49
CA ARG A 182 -18.68 34.95 12.45
C ARG A 182 -19.81 35.96 12.26
N ALA A 183 -21.06 35.51 12.34
CA ALA A 183 -22.22 36.40 12.26
C ALA A 183 -22.23 37.39 13.43
N ASP A 184 -21.97 36.91 14.65
CA ASP A 184 -21.90 37.74 15.86
C ASP A 184 -20.73 38.73 15.80
N PHE A 185 -19.57 38.30 15.32
CA PHE A 185 -18.42 39.19 15.10
C PHE A 185 -18.75 40.30 14.08
N VAL A 186 -19.38 39.96 12.96
CA VAL A 186 -19.77 40.93 11.93
C VAL A 186 -20.85 41.88 12.45
N ALA A 187 -21.83 41.37 13.20
CA ALA A 187 -22.86 42.21 13.83
C ALA A 187 -22.23 43.22 14.80
N THR A 188 -21.32 42.76 15.67
CA THR A 188 -20.58 43.64 16.60
C THR A 188 -19.73 44.67 15.86
N LEU A 189 -19.10 44.28 14.75
CA LEU A 189 -18.27 45.18 13.94
C LEU A 189 -19.14 46.25 13.24
N LEU A 190 -20.32 45.88 12.76
CA LEU A 190 -21.25 46.80 12.09
C LEU A 190 -21.95 47.75 13.08
N GLU A 191 -22.27 47.28 14.29
CA GLU A 191 -22.82 48.11 15.38
C GLU A 191 -21.78 49.10 15.92
N GLY A 192 -20.50 48.72 15.95
CA GLY A 192 -19.40 49.61 16.34
C GLY A 192 -18.97 50.63 15.29
N ILE A 193 -19.49 50.55 14.06
CA ILE A 193 -19.21 51.51 12.97
C ILE A 193 -20.27 52.64 12.91
N THR A 194 -21.38 52.52 13.65
CA THR A 194 -22.46 53.53 13.66
C THR A 194 -22.31 54.66 14.67
N ASP A 195 -21.22 54.70 15.46
CA ASP A 195 -21.03 55.68 16.54
C ASP A 195 -19.87 56.67 16.35
N ASP A 196 -19.38 56.89 15.13
CA ASP A 196 -18.54 58.06 14.81
C ASP A 196 -19.03 58.77 13.53
N GLU A 197 -19.59 59.98 13.79
CA GLU A 197 -20.01 61.10 12.92
C GLU A 197 -21.36 61.08 12.19
#